data_AF-A0A355BMW1-F1
#
_entry.id   AF-A0A355BMW1-F1
#
_cell.length_a   1.000
_cell.length_b   1.000
_cell.length_c   1.000
_cell.angle_alpha   90.00
_cell.angle_beta   90.00
_cell.angle_gamma   90.00
#
_symmetry.space_group_name_H-M   'P 1'
#
loop_
_entity.id
_entity.type
_entity.pdbx_description
1 polymer ?
#
loop_
_entity_poly.entity_id
_entity_poly.type
_entity_poly.pdbx_seq_one_letter_code
_entity_poly.pdbx_strand_id
1 'polypeptide(L)' 'MIARAVEERMGQEFGEFGVDMALDRRGRLWLIEVNAKPGRQNDSMPGTPPSMRRVARYAVSRAGFSERG' A
#
# COMPACT_ATOMS: atom_id res chain seq x y z
N MET A 1 10.38 -8.48 2.03
CA MET A 1 9.26 -7.66 2.55
C MET A 1 7.94 -8.38 2.24
N ILE A 2 6.94 -8.24 3.10
CA ILE A 2 5.63 -8.92 2.98
C ILE A 2 4.97 -8.68 1.60
N ALA A 3 5.02 -7.45 1.08
CA ALA A 3 4.46 -7.09 -0.22
C ALA A 3 4.95 -8.00 -1.36
N ARG A 4 6.27 -8.17 -1.48
CA ARG A 4 6.88 -9.03 -2.51
C ARG A 4 6.46 -10.49 -2.38
N ALA A 5 6.37 -11.01 -1.15
CA ALA A 5 5.93 -12.38 -0.92
C ALA A 5 4.46 -12.59 -1.32
N VAL A 6 3.61 -11.57 -1.14
CA VAL A 6 2.21 -11.58 -1.58
C VAL A 6 2.12 -11.54 -3.12
N GLU A 7 2.87 -10.66 -3.78
CA GLU A 7 2.92 -10.59 -5.25
C GLU A 7 3.40 -11.90 -5.87
N GLU A 8 4.49 -12.48 -5.33
CA GLU A 8 5.04 -13.77 -5.80
C GLU A 8 4.03 -14.92 -5.64
N ARG A 9 3.25 -14.94 -4.55
CA ARG A 9 2.20 -15.94 -4.31
C ARG A 9 1.00 -15.76 -5.23
N MET A 10 0.64 -14.53 -5.56
CA MET A 10 -0.56 -14.19 -6.31
C MET A 10 -0.32 -14.04 -7.81
N GLY A 11 0.95 -14.07 -8.25
CA GLY A 11 1.34 -13.99 -9.66
C GLY A 11 1.02 -12.65 -10.33
N GLN A 12 0.84 -11.58 -9.56
CA GLN A 12 0.53 -10.25 -10.07
C GLN A 12 1.20 -9.16 -9.24
N GLU A 13 1.50 -8.03 -9.88
CA GLU A 13 2.09 -6.84 -9.25
C GLU A 13 0.98 -6.00 -8.60
N PHE A 14 1.22 -5.54 -7.37
CA PHE A 14 0.30 -4.69 -6.63
C PHE A 14 1.01 -3.37 -6.27
N GLY A 15 0.42 -2.23 -6.64
CA GLY A 15 1.05 -0.93 -6.40
C GLY A 15 1.08 -0.49 -4.93
N GLU A 16 0.07 -0.85 -4.15
CA GLU A 16 -0.03 -0.52 -2.72
C GLU A 16 -0.78 -1.62 -1.96
N PHE A 17 -0.36 -1.87 -0.73
CA PHE A 17 -1.12 -2.66 0.23
C PHE A 17 -1.45 -1.83 1.47
N GLY A 18 -2.73 -1.80 1.84
CA GLY A 18 -3.14 -1.51 3.21
C GLY A 18 -2.89 -2.74 4.08
N VAL A 19 -2.36 -2.53 5.27
CA VAL A 19 -2.04 -3.61 6.21
C VAL A 19 -2.68 -3.30 7.55
N ASP A 20 -3.70 -4.07 7.92
CA ASP A 20 -4.36 -3.94 9.20
C ASP A 20 -3.66 -4.83 10.22
N MET A 21 -3.17 -4.22 11.29
CA MET A 21 -2.37 -4.89 12.31
C MET A 21 -2.89 -4.56 13.72
N ALA A 22 -2.70 -5.50 14.64
CA ALA A 22 -2.97 -5.29 16.06
C ALA A 22 -1.79 -5.69 16.93
N LEU A 23 -1.64 -5.00 18.06
CA LEU A 23 -0.69 -5.36 19.11
C LEU A 23 -1.48 -5.91 20.29
N ASP A 24 -1.17 -7.12 20.74
CA ASP A 24 -1.81 -7.66 21.94
C ASP A 24 -1.17 -7.14 23.24
N ARG A 25 -1.80 -7.42 24.39
CA ARG A 25 -1.32 -6.99 25.71
C ARG A 25 0.05 -7.57 26.11
N ARG A 26 0.56 -8.56 25.37
CA ARG A 26 1.86 -9.19 25.57
C ARG A 26 2.90 -8.67 24.58
N GLY A 27 2.54 -7.67 23.77
CA GLY A 27 3.42 -7.06 22.77
C GLY A 27 3.57 -7.89 21.49
N ARG A 28 2.71 -8.89 21.24
CA ARG A 28 2.74 -9.64 19.98
C ARG A 28 2.02 -8.86 18.89
N LEU A 29 2.68 -8.68 17.75
CA LEU A 29 2.13 -8.05 16.56
C LEU A 29 1.38 -9.10 15.72
N TRP A 30 0.14 -8.78 15.36
CA TRP A 30 -0.75 -9.62 14.57
C TRP A 30 -1.05 -8.93 13.26
N LEU A 31 -0.89 -9.66 12.16
CA LEU A 31 -1.39 -9.28 10.85
C LEU A 31 -2.84 -9.77 10.72
N ILE A 32 -3.78 -8.86 10.53
CA ILE A 32 -5.22 -9.18 10.49
C ILE A 32 -5.67 -9.26 9.03
N GLU A 33 -5.37 -8.23 8.24
CA GLU A 33 -5.82 -8.14 6.86
C GLU A 33 -4.78 -7.43 5.99
N VAL A 34 -4.70 -7.83 4.71
CA VAL A 34 -3.91 -7.14 3.68
C VAL A 34 -4.84 -6.80 2.53
N ASN A 35 -5.02 -5.50 2.29
CA ASN A 35 -5.92 -4.96 1.29
C ASN A 35 -5.16 -4.36 0.11
N ALA A 36 -5.41 -4.81 -1.11
CA ALA A 36 -4.80 -4.25 -2.33
C ALA A 36 -5.41 -2.90 -2.79
N LYS A 37 -6.40 -2.37 -2.06
CA LYS A 37 -7.08 -1.08 -2.34
C LYS A 37 -7.44 -0.32 -1.04
N PRO A 38 -6.45 0.20 -0.30
CA PRO A 38 -6.67 0.76 1.04
C PRO A 38 -7.55 2.02 1.09
N GLY A 39 -7.54 2.83 0.04
CA GLY A 39 -8.13 4.18 0.04
C GLY A 39 -9.66 4.27 -0.06
N ARG A 40 -10.42 3.16 -0.09
CA ARG A 40 -11.88 3.18 -0.26
C ARG A 40 -12.69 3.33 1.04
N GLN A 41 -12.03 3.43 2.20
CA GLN A 41 -12.75 3.33 3.49
C GLN A 41 -13.35 4.64 4.01
N ASN A 42 -13.00 5.83 3.50
CA ASN A 42 -13.61 7.10 3.94
C ASN A 42 -13.58 8.17 2.82
N ASP A 43 -14.70 8.36 2.12
CA ASP A 43 -14.95 9.52 1.24
C ASP A 43 -15.06 10.86 2.02
N SER A 44 -15.00 10.79 3.35
CA SER A 44 -15.29 11.89 4.28
C SER A 44 -14.06 12.70 4.73
N MET A 45 -12.85 12.37 4.28
CA MET A 45 -11.64 13.13 4.66
C MET A 45 -11.03 13.87 3.45
N PRO A 46 -11.14 15.20 3.37
CA PRO A 46 -10.60 15.97 2.24
C PRO A 46 -9.06 16.02 2.33
N GLY A 47 -8.41 15.42 1.34
CA GLY A 47 -6.97 15.50 1.13
C GLY A 47 -6.33 14.16 0.77
N THR A 48 -5.39 14.18 -0.18
CA THR A 48 -4.57 13.01 -0.55
C THR A 48 -3.72 12.59 0.64
N PRO A 49 -3.94 11.40 1.25
CA PRO A 49 -3.15 10.96 2.37
C PRO A 49 -1.67 10.82 1.98
N PRO A 50 -0.69 11.04 2.88
CA PRO A 50 0.73 10.89 2.57
C PRO A 50 1.12 9.54 1.94
N SER A 51 0.33 8.48 2.17
CA SER A 51 0.48 7.16 1.56
C SER A 51 0.27 7.20 0.03
N MET A 52 -0.69 7.97 -0.46
CA MET A 52 -1.03 8.07 -1.88
C MET A 52 0.05 8.81 -2.70
N ARG A 53 0.90 9.63 -2.05
CA ARG A 53 2.09 10.22 -2.70
C ARG A 53 3.10 9.15 -3.17
N ARG A 54 3.23 8.05 -2.41
CA ARG A 54 4.16 6.97 -2.75
C ARG A 54 3.62 6.14 -3.93
N VAL A 55 2.30 5.93 -3.97
CA VAL A 55 1.60 5.29 -5.10
C VAL A 55 1.75 6.10 -6.39
N ALA A 56 1.53 7.41 -6.32
CA ALA A 56 1.69 8.30 -7.48
C ALA A 56 3.14 8.26 -8.03
N ARG A 57 4.16 8.33 -7.15
CA ARG A 57 5.56 8.20 -7.57
C ARG A 57 5.89 6.85 -8.18
N TYR A 58 5.34 5.78 -7.62
CA TYR A 58 5.52 4.44 -8.16
C TYR A 58 4.88 4.33 -9.55
N ALA A 59 3.66 4.83 -9.73
CA ALA A 59 3.00 4.88 -11.03
C ALA A 59 3.81 5.70 -12.07
N VAL A 60 4.34 6.87 -11.68
CA VAL A 60 5.24 7.70 -12.51
C VAL A 60 6.48 6.92 -12.94
N SER A 61 7.12 6.19 -12.00
CA SER A 61 8.29 5.36 -12.29
C SER A 61 7.99 4.23 -13.27
N ARG A 62 6.80 3.61 -13.16
CA ARG A 62 6.35 2.50 -14.03
C ARG A 62 5.94 2.98 -15.42
N ALA A 63 5.41 4.20 -15.51
CA ALA A 63 5.04 4.84 -16.77
C ALA A 63 6.25 5.37 -17.57
N GLY A 64 7.47 5.29 -17.01
CA GLY A 64 8.69 5.72 -17.71
C GLY A 64 8.85 7.25 -17.81
N PHE A 65 8.08 8.01 -17.02
CA PHE A 65 8.29 9.45 -16.88
C PHE A 65 9.58 9.68 -16.09
N SER A 66 10.70 9.85 -16.79
CA SER A 66 11.88 10.47 -16.19
C SER A 66 11.56 11.94 -15.96
N GLU A 67 11.88 12.50 -14.79
CA GLU A 67 12.01 13.95 -14.65
C GLU A 67 13.03 14.43 -15.69
N ARG A 68 12.54 14.85 -16.85
CA ARG A 68 13.27 15.58 -17.87
C ARG A 68 12.49 16.85 -18.13
N GLY A 69 13.07 17.97 -17.69
CA GLY A 69 12.64 19.32 -18.00
C GLY A 69 11.84 19.96 -16.88
#